data_AF-A0A2N2N3I8-F1
#
_entry.id   AF-A0A2N2N3I8-F1
#
_cell.length_a   1.000
_cell.length_b   1.000
_cell.length_c   1.000
_cell.angle_alpha   90.00
_cell.angle_beta   90.00
_cell.angle_gamma   90.00
#
_symmetry.space_group_name_H-M   'P 1'
#
loop_
_entity.id
_entity.type
_entity.pdbx_description
1 polymer ?
#
loop_
_entity_poly.entity_id
_entity_poly.type
_entity_poly.pdbx_seq_one_letter_code
_entity_poly.pdbx_strand_id
1 'polypeptide(L)'
;MSNTIPGLLSDTLNLVTLARETALVLGKENQAKKLTPVVEELRTAVSTAKNPTVSSEPTGIMAQNDFQTLLSAAQKTTPTERTIPSLGISERNMIVKAMAEGSMPDVDIARQLGMTRDEVNLVLNIGKASSANLEVKR
;
A
#
# COMPACT_ATOMS: atom_id res chain seq x y z
N MET A 1 7.65 -14.08 -12.68
CA MET A 1 7.86 -14.84 -11.43
C MET A 1 8.16 -13.82 -10.34
N SER A 2 7.13 -13.30 -9.67
CA SER A 2 7.26 -12.18 -8.73
C SER A 2 7.78 -12.66 -7.37
N ASN A 3 8.76 -11.94 -6.82
CA ASN A 3 9.38 -12.14 -5.50
C ASN A 3 8.37 -12.47 -4.38
N THR A 4 8.17 -13.75 -4.08
CA THR A 4 7.42 -14.28 -2.91
C THR A 4 8.28 -14.37 -1.64
N ILE A 5 9.53 -13.88 -1.70
CA ILE A 5 10.54 -13.96 -0.65
C ILE A 5 10.09 -13.31 0.69
N PRO A 6 9.40 -12.14 0.71
CA PRO A 6 8.99 -11.51 1.97
C PRO A 6 7.90 -12.28 2.71
N GLY A 7 6.95 -12.89 1.97
CA GLY A 7 5.86 -13.68 2.56
C GLY A 7 6.39 -14.98 3.16
N LEU A 8 7.23 -15.70 2.41
CA LEU A 8 7.82 -16.96 2.87
C LEU A 8 8.71 -16.77 4.11
N LEU A 9 9.51 -15.70 4.16
CA LEU A 9 10.34 -15.39 5.33
C LEU A 9 9.52 -15.05 6.58
N SER A 10 8.38 -14.38 6.41
CA SER A 10 7.46 -14.09 7.52
C SER A 10 6.79 -15.37 8.03
N ASP A 11 6.36 -16.24 7.11
CA ASP A 11 5.70 -17.50 7.45
C ASP A 11 6.65 -18.48 8.15
N THR A 12 7.91 -18.55 7.71
CA THR A 12 8.94 -19.37 8.38
C THR A 12 9.27 -18.85 9.78
N LEU A 13 9.36 -17.53 9.98
CA LEU A 13 9.56 -16.93 11.30
C LEU A 13 8.40 -17.28 12.25
N ASN A 14 7.15 -17.20 11.76
CA ASN A 14 5.97 -17.54 12.54
C ASN A 14 5.96 -19.02 12.94
N LEU A 15 6.26 -19.92 11.99
CA LEU A 15 6.32 -21.37 12.24
C LEU A 15 7.42 -21.75 13.24
N VAL A 16 8.62 -21.17 13.12
CA VAL A 16 9.73 -21.47 14.03
C VAL A 16 9.47 -20.92 15.43
N THR A 17 8.85 -19.73 15.53
CA THR A 17 8.44 -19.15 16.82
C THR A 17 7.38 -20.02 17.50
N LEU A 18 6.39 -20.48 16.73
CA LEU A 18 5.36 -21.40 17.21
C LEU A 18 5.98 -22.72 17.66
N ALA A 19 6.90 -23.31 16.88
CA ALA A 19 7.60 -24.54 17.23
C ALA A 19 8.43 -24.39 18.52
N ARG A 20 9.03 -23.21 18.75
CA ARG A 20 9.72 -22.91 20.00
C ARG A 20 8.75 -22.85 21.18
N GLU A 21 7.62 -22.18 21.02
CA GLU A 21 6.60 -22.05 22.05
C GLU A 21 6.01 -23.42 22.42
N THR A 22 5.69 -24.25 21.42
CA THR A 22 5.20 -25.62 21.68
C THR A 22 6.27 -26.48 22.35
N ALA A 23 7.55 -26.32 22.01
CA ALA A 23 8.63 -27.02 22.70
C ALA A 23 8.76 -26.59 24.16
N LEU A 24 8.54 -25.31 24.50
CA LEU A 24 8.51 -24.84 25.89
C LEU A 24 7.31 -25.42 26.66
N VAL A 25 6.12 -25.37 26.07
CA VAL A 25 4.88 -25.92 26.66
C VAL A 25 4.98 -27.43 26.90
N LEU A 26 5.66 -28.16 26.01
CA LEU A 26 5.89 -29.60 26.13
C LEU A 26 7.06 -29.97 27.06
N GLY A 27 7.68 -28.99 27.73
CA GLY A 27 8.83 -29.21 28.63
C GLY A 27 10.13 -29.58 27.92
N LYS A 28 10.22 -29.39 26.60
CA LYS A 28 11.41 -29.65 25.77
C LYS A 28 12.31 -28.42 25.68
N GLU A 29 12.75 -27.90 26.82
CA GLU A 29 13.55 -26.66 26.91
C GLU A 29 14.83 -26.68 26.06
N ASN A 30 15.51 -27.83 25.98
CA ASN A 30 16.73 -27.96 25.18
C ASN A 30 16.48 -27.79 23.68
N GLN A 31 15.28 -28.12 23.20
CA GLN A 31 14.90 -27.90 21.80
C GLN A 31 14.52 -26.43 21.59
N ALA A 32 13.79 -25.82 22.53
CA ALA A 32 13.46 -24.41 22.48
C ALA A 32 14.72 -23.52 22.48
N LYS A 33 15.72 -23.83 23.32
CA LYS A 33 17.00 -23.09 23.39
C LYS A 33 17.80 -23.15 22.08
N LYS A 34 17.72 -24.27 21.35
CA LYS A 34 18.36 -24.40 20.02
C LYS A 34 17.68 -23.58 18.93
N LEU A 35 16.39 -23.30 19.09
CA LEU A 35 15.61 -22.50 18.13
C LEU A 35 15.77 -20.99 18.35
N THR A 36 16.22 -20.55 19.53
CA THR A 36 16.48 -19.14 19.83
C THR A 36 17.36 -18.41 18.80
N PRO A 37 18.58 -18.89 18.46
CA PRO A 37 19.42 -18.18 17.49
C PRO A 37 18.78 -18.11 16.10
N VAL A 38 18.07 -19.17 15.69
CA VAL A 38 17.40 -19.24 14.38
C VAL A 38 16.27 -18.20 14.29
N VAL A 39 15.52 -17.98 15.37
CA VAL A 39 14.45 -16.97 15.41
C VAL A 39 15.04 -15.56 15.33
N GLU A 40 16.16 -15.29 16.00
CA GLU A 40 16.81 -13.98 15.97
C GLU A 40 17.37 -13.65 14.57
N GLU A 41 18.02 -14.62 13.91
CA GLU A 41 18.50 -14.47 12.54
C GLU A 41 17.34 -14.26 11.56
N LEU A 42 16.27 -15.06 11.65
CA LEU A 42 15.08 -14.91 10.80
C LEU A 42 14.40 -13.56 11.03
N ARG A 43 14.30 -13.09 12.28
CA ARG A 43 13.75 -11.76 12.60
C ARG A 43 14.60 -10.64 11.98
N THR A 44 15.91 -10.79 11.99
CA THR A 44 16.85 -9.84 11.36
C THR A 44 16.69 -9.86 9.85
N ALA A 45 16.67 -11.04 9.22
CA ALA A 45 16.47 -11.20 7.79
C ALA A 45 15.13 -10.64 7.30
N VAL A 46 14.03 -10.87 8.04
CA VAL A 46 12.72 -10.29 7.77
C VAL A 46 12.75 -8.76 7.88
N SER A 47 13.45 -8.22 8.87
CA SER A 47 13.59 -6.76 9.05
C SER A 47 14.37 -6.12 7.89
N THR A 48 15.47 -6.74 7.47
CA THR A 48 16.28 -6.31 6.32
C THR A 48 15.52 -6.45 4.99
N ALA A 49 14.73 -7.51 4.81
CA ALA A 49 13.92 -7.72 3.61
C ALA A 49 12.71 -6.77 3.54
N LYS A 50 12.12 -6.41 4.68
CA LYS A 50 10.99 -5.47 4.77
C LYS A 50 11.43 -4.02 4.59
N ASN A 51 12.68 -3.72 4.93
CA ASN A 51 13.25 -2.39 4.80
C ASN A 51 14.59 -2.49 4.04
N PRO A 52 14.57 -2.68 2.72
CA PRO A 52 15.79 -2.65 1.93
C PRO A 52 16.34 -1.23 1.98
N THR A 53 17.25 -0.97 2.90
CA THR A 53 18.12 0.21 2.86
C THR A 53 19.05 0.05 1.66
N VAL A 54 18.53 0.35 0.48
CA VAL A 54 19.37 0.81 -0.62
C VAL A 54 19.90 2.19 -0.22
N SER A 55 21.02 2.16 0.50
CA SER A 55 21.92 3.30 0.65
C SER A 55 22.55 3.58 -0.73
N SER A 56 21.77 4.05 -1.68
CA SER A 56 22.30 4.92 -2.72
C SER A 56 22.25 6.32 -2.12
N GLU A 57 23.40 6.94 -1.88
CA GLU A 57 23.42 8.38 -1.58
C GLU A 57 22.57 9.08 -2.65
N PRO A 58 21.52 9.80 -2.24
CA PRO A 58 20.68 10.50 -3.19
C PRO A 58 21.58 11.53 -3.88
N THR A 59 21.71 11.44 -5.21
CA THR A 59 22.49 12.39 -6.01
C THR A 59 21.53 13.29 -6.80
N GLY A 60 21.90 14.55 -7.00
CA GLY A 60 21.08 15.53 -7.73
C GLY A 60 19.88 16.06 -6.94
N ILE A 61 18.75 16.29 -7.61
CA ILE A 61 17.51 16.83 -7.01
C ILE A 61 16.96 16.01 -5.83
N MET A 62 17.24 14.71 -5.78
CA MET A 62 16.83 13.85 -4.67
C MET A 62 17.70 14.03 -3.41
N ALA A 63 18.89 14.64 -3.56
CA ALA A 63 19.78 14.99 -2.46
C ALA A 63 19.36 16.30 -1.76
N GLN A 64 18.48 17.08 -2.42
CA GLN A 64 18.09 18.38 -1.90
C GLN A 64 17.26 18.21 -0.63
N ASN A 65 17.57 19.03 0.37
CA ASN A 65 16.91 19.00 1.68
C ASN A 65 15.39 19.11 1.56
N ASP A 66 14.88 19.86 0.59
CA ASP A 66 13.45 20.03 0.37
C ASP A 66 12.79 18.72 -0.07
N PHE A 67 13.41 17.98 -0.99
CA PHE A 67 12.93 16.68 -1.42
C PHE A 67 13.00 15.65 -0.29
N GLN A 68 14.10 15.62 0.48
CA GLN A 68 14.23 14.74 1.64
C GLN A 68 13.21 15.05 2.74
N THR A 69 12.89 16.32 2.93
CA THR A 69 11.87 16.76 3.90
C THR A 69 10.48 16.30 3.47
N LEU A 70 10.13 16.49 2.19
CA LEU A 70 8.86 16.02 1.62
C LEU A 70 8.78 14.48 1.62
N LEU A 71 9.88 13.80 1.30
CA LEU A 71 9.96 12.34 1.33
C LEU A 71 9.81 11.79 2.75
N SER A 72 10.47 12.41 3.73
CA SER A 72 10.34 12.05 5.15
C SER A 72 8.93 12.31 5.68
N ALA A 73 8.30 13.41 5.27
CA ALA A 73 6.90 13.69 5.59
C ALA A 73 5.97 12.64 4.97
N ALA A 74 6.19 12.27 3.69
CA ALA A 74 5.41 11.26 3.01
C ALA A 74 5.59 9.85 3.63
N GLN A 75 6.79 9.49 4.05
CA GLN A 75 7.07 8.20 4.70
C GLN A 75 6.48 8.11 6.11
N LYS A 76 6.35 9.24 6.83
CA LYS A 76 5.71 9.30 8.14
C LYS A 76 4.18 9.16 8.07
N THR A 77 3.57 9.37 6.91
CA THR A 77 2.15 9.06 6.73
C THR A 77 1.97 7.56 6.57
N THR A 78 1.22 6.94 7.49
CA THR A 78 0.81 5.54 7.29
C THR A 78 -0.17 5.46 6.12
N PRO A 79 -0.17 4.39 5.30
CA PRO A 79 -1.11 4.26 4.17
C PRO A 79 -2.58 4.42 4.58
N THR A 80 -2.89 4.13 5.84
CA THR A 80 -4.19 4.26 6.50
C THR A 80 -4.62 5.69 6.83
N GLU A 81 -3.69 6.66 6.89
CA GLU A 81 -4.00 8.09 7.10
C GLU A 81 -4.12 8.88 5.81
N ARG A 82 -4.00 8.22 4.65
CA ARG A 82 -4.65 8.72 3.43
C ARG A 82 -6.15 8.49 3.54
N THR A 83 -6.75 9.01 4.59
CA THR A 83 -8.19 9.12 4.72
C THR A 83 -8.57 10.12 3.64
N ILE A 84 -9.02 9.59 2.50
CA ILE A 84 -9.78 10.35 1.54
C ILE A 84 -10.84 11.05 2.40
N PRO A 85 -10.90 12.40 2.42
CA PRO A 85 -11.97 13.08 3.14
C PRO A 85 -13.27 12.39 2.75
N SER A 86 -14.15 12.12 3.70
CA SER A 86 -15.46 11.50 3.44
C SER A 86 -16.28 12.45 2.56
N LEU A 87 -15.91 12.52 1.29
CA LEU A 87 -16.51 13.31 0.25
C LEU A 87 -17.90 12.72 0.09
N GLY A 88 -18.90 13.60 0.13
CA GLY A 88 -20.25 13.22 -0.25
C GLY A 88 -20.22 12.55 -1.62
N ILE A 89 -21.11 11.59 -1.85
CA ILE A 89 -21.16 10.82 -3.11
C ILE A 89 -21.23 11.77 -4.32
N SER A 90 -21.94 12.90 -4.19
CA SER A 90 -22.03 13.94 -5.22
C SER A 90 -20.69 14.65 -5.50
N GLU A 91 -19.93 15.01 -4.46
CA GLU A 91 -18.62 15.66 -4.63
C GLU A 91 -17.60 14.69 -5.23
N ARG A 92 -17.65 13.43 -4.80
CA ARG A 92 -16.82 12.36 -5.38
C ARG A 92 -17.09 12.21 -6.88
N ASN A 93 -18.35 12.22 -7.30
CA ASN A 93 -18.72 12.12 -8.71
C ASN A 93 -18.27 13.33 -9.54
N MET A 94 -18.32 14.53 -8.96
CA MET A 94 -17.81 15.75 -9.59
C MET A 94 -16.29 15.68 -9.78
N ILE A 95 -15.57 15.18 -8.79
CA ILE A 95 -14.10 15.00 -8.85
C ILE A 95 -13.73 13.95 -9.89
N VAL A 96 -14.42 12.80 -9.94
CA VAL A 96 -14.21 11.78 -10.98
C VAL A 96 -14.34 12.38 -12.36
N LYS A 97 -15.39 13.20 -12.58
CA LYS A 97 -15.63 13.86 -13.87
C LYS A 97 -14.52 14.84 -14.22
N ALA A 98 -14.12 15.69 -13.27
CA ALA A 98 -13.04 16.65 -13.48
C ALA A 98 -11.68 15.98 -13.75
N MET A 99 -11.40 14.85 -13.07
CA MET A 99 -10.17 14.07 -13.30
C MET A 99 -10.16 13.41 -14.68
N ALA A 100 -11.28 12.85 -15.13
CA ALA A 100 -11.41 12.27 -16.46
C ALA A 100 -11.31 13.35 -17.57
N GLU A 101 -11.88 14.53 -17.35
CA GLU A 101 -11.70 15.70 -18.23
C GLU A 101 -10.22 16.16 -18.28
N GLY A 102 -9.50 16.00 -17.17
CA GLY A 102 -8.05 16.21 -17.08
C GLY A 102 -7.18 15.11 -17.72
N SER A 103 -7.75 14.20 -18.53
CA SER A 103 -7.06 13.08 -19.17
C SER A 103 -6.42 12.08 -18.19
N MET A 104 -6.88 12.03 -16.94
CA MET A 104 -6.46 11.00 -15.99
C MET A 104 -7.13 9.66 -16.34
N PRO A 105 -6.40 8.53 -16.37
CA PRO A 105 -6.99 7.25 -16.71
C PRO A 105 -7.86 6.71 -15.56
N ASP A 106 -8.92 6.00 -15.90
CA ASP A 106 -9.92 5.47 -14.95
C ASP A 106 -9.30 4.63 -13.82
N VAL A 107 -8.18 3.95 -14.12
CA VAL A 107 -7.41 3.14 -13.18
C VAL A 107 -6.80 3.98 -12.07
N ASP A 108 -6.32 5.17 -12.40
CA ASP A 108 -5.65 6.06 -11.47
C ASP A 108 -6.69 6.84 -10.66
N ILE A 109 -7.81 7.22 -11.27
CA ILE A 109 -8.97 7.78 -10.58
C ILE A 109 -9.51 6.81 -9.53
N ALA A 110 -9.68 5.53 -9.91
CA ALA A 110 -10.11 4.45 -9.02
C ALA A 110 -9.20 4.30 -7.79
N ARG A 111 -7.88 4.29 -8.01
CA ARG A 111 -6.88 4.23 -6.93
C ARG A 111 -6.92 5.47 -6.04
N GLN A 112 -7.09 6.66 -6.63
CA GLN A 112 -7.07 7.93 -5.92
C GLN A 112 -8.29 8.12 -5.02
N LEU A 113 -9.46 7.65 -5.46
CA LEU A 113 -10.73 7.81 -4.78
C LEU A 113 -11.20 6.56 -4.02
N GLY A 114 -10.40 5.49 -4.01
CA GLY A 114 -10.72 4.24 -3.33
C GLY A 114 -11.98 3.57 -3.89
N MET A 115 -12.25 3.77 -5.18
CA MET A 115 -13.41 3.23 -5.89
C MET A 115 -12.96 2.19 -6.93
N THR A 116 -13.85 1.30 -7.32
CA THR A 116 -13.60 0.31 -8.37
C THR A 116 -13.60 0.97 -9.75
N ARG A 117 -12.93 0.33 -10.73
CA ARG A 117 -12.96 0.79 -12.13
C ARG A 117 -14.39 0.84 -12.68
N ASP A 118 -15.23 -0.09 -12.26
CA ASP A 118 -16.62 -0.17 -12.70
C ASP A 118 -17.44 1.01 -12.15
N GLU A 119 -17.18 1.43 -10.90
CA GLU A 119 -17.79 2.63 -10.34
C GLU A 119 -17.34 3.91 -11.07
N VAL A 120 -16.08 4.00 -11.50
CA VAL A 120 -15.59 5.15 -12.29
C VAL A 120 -16.31 5.21 -13.63
N ASN A 121 -16.37 4.08 -14.35
CA ASN A 121 -17.07 3.96 -15.62
C ASN A 121 -18.56 4.29 -15.50
N LEU A 122 -19.20 3.85 -14.41
CA LEU A 122 -20.60 4.16 -14.14
C LEU A 122 -20.82 5.67 -13.97
N VAL A 123 -19.99 6.34 -13.18
CA VAL A 123 -20.08 7.80 -12.97
C VAL A 123 -19.87 8.58 -14.27
N LEU A 124 -18.89 8.17 -15.10
CA LEU A 124 -18.63 8.81 -16.39
C LEU A 124 -19.77 8.59 -17.38
N ASN A 125 -20.37 7.40 -17.41
CA ASN A 125 -21.51 7.10 -18.26
C ASN A 125 -22.78 7.85 -17.83
N ILE A 126 -23.03 7.96 -16.52
CA ILE A 126 -24.13 8.77 -15.98
C ILE A 126 -23.92 10.25 -16.33
N GLY A 127 -22.68 10.76 -16.21
CA GLY A 127 -22.31 12.11 -16.62
C GLY A 127 -22.59 12.38 -18.10
N LYS A 128 -22.30 11.41 -18.98
CA LYS A 128 -22.59 11.50 -20.43
C LYS A 128 -24.10 11.43 -20.74
N ALA A 129 -24.85 10.57 -20.06
CA ALA A 129 -26.29 10.45 -20.23
C ALA A 129 -27.04 11.72 -19.78
N SER A 130 -26.53 12.41 -18.76
CA SER A 130 -27.04 13.73 -18.34
C SER A 130 -26.76 14.84 -19.35
N SER A 131 -25.59 14.82 -20.01
CA SER A 131 -25.26 15.81 -21.06
C SER A 131 -26.07 15.59 -22.34
N ALA A 132 -26.31 14.33 -22.74
CA ALA A 132 -27.08 13.99 -23.92
C ALA A 132 -28.57 14.37 -23.83
N ASN A 133 -29.15 14.42 -22.62
CA ASN A 133 -30.53 14.86 -22.42
C ASN A 133 -30.73 16.38 -22.56
N LEU A 134 -29.66 17.18 -22.53
CA LEU A 134 -29.74 18.64 -22.67
C LEU A 134 -29.65 19.11 -24.13
N GLU A 135 -29.24 18.25 -25.06
CA GLU A 135 -29.09 18.60 -26.48
C GLU A 135 -30.35 18.32 -27.34
N VAL A 136 -31.41 17.71 -26.78
CA VAL A 136 -32.65 17.39 -27.52
C VAL A 136 -33.73 18.48 -27.39
N LYS A 137 -33.39 19.66 -26.89
CA LYS A 137 -34.36 20.77 -26.74
C LYS A 137 -33.75 22.13 -27.10
N ARG A 138 -33.36 22.31 -28.37
CA ARG A 138 -33.29 23.63 -29.02
C ARG A 138 -33.65 23.50 -30.49
#